data_AF-A0A4R1WSF5-F1
#
_entry.id   AF-A0A4R1WSF5-F1
#
_cell.length_a   1.000
_cell.length_b   1.000
_cell.length_c   1.000
_cell.angle_alpha   90.00
_cell.angle_beta   90.00
_cell.angle_gamma   90.00
#
_symmetry.space_group_name_H-M   'P 1'
#
loop_
_entity.id
_entity.type
_entity.pdbx_description
1 polymer ?
#
loop_
_entity_poly.entity_id
_entity_poly.type
_entity_poly.pdbx_seq_one_letter_code
_entity_poly.pdbx_strand_id
1 'polypeptide(L)'
;MVEPGTAELPPASPLGKPAREPQQPREPDPPLTGIWTPERQSLRAALLKQDATIGGLYEMAVDGMDPAGWSMPRLVTVAHCVREICGALPHILGIDGLPPRSDTSAAGRELSRVWGEHLDELGAAEEAAAVADDTAEPQQPKALVRRTVPDALVVAAAAYVVADVEGSRNARKVRGALVTGIVTENHANIATFARTQSFFMGYVHLSRPVRALPAHGAALAHFERVEIVLRARVEQFFKSLAAVETMLVAANRKRGDA
;
A
#
# COMPACT_ATOMS: atom_id res chain seq x y z
N MET A 1 -48.08 -13.23 83.02
CA MET A 1 -47.73 -11.99 82.29
C MET A 1 -46.27 -12.09 81.92
N VAL A 2 -46.02 -12.09 80.61
CA VAL A 2 -44.77 -12.37 79.88
C VAL A 2 -44.39 -11.02 79.23
N GLU A 3 -43.16 -10.52 79.34
CA GLU A 3 -42.07 -10.53 78.33
C GLU A 3 -41.13 -9.33 78.62
N PRO A 4 -39.97 -9.13 77.94
CA PRO A 4 -39.09 -10.09 77.25
C PRO A 4 -37.59 -9.88 77.55
N GLY A 5 -36.80 -10.89 77.17
CA GLY A 5 -35.34 -10.87 77.20
C GLY A 5 -34.70 -10.08 76.04
N THR A 6 -33.56 -9.47 76.32
CA THR A 6 -32.67 -8.84 75.34
C THR A 6 -31.76 -9.88 74.70
N ALA A 7 -31.97 -10.12 73.41
CA ALA A 7 -31.14 -10.95 72.55
C ALA A 7 -29.81 -10.26 72.21
N GLU A 8 -28.71 -11.01 72.32
CA GLU A 8 -27.40 -10.66 71.77
C GLU A 8 -27.45 -10.61 70.24
N LEU A 9 -26.93 -9.53 69.66
CA LEU A 9 -26.75 -9.38 68.21
C LEU A 9 -25.48 -10.13 67.75
N PRO A 10 -25.54 -10.93 66.68
CA PRO A 10 -24.37 -11.61 66.12
C PRO A 10 -23.47 -10.63 65.33
N PRO A 11 -22.16 -10.95 65.18
CA PRO A 11 -21.20 -10.09 64.50
C PRO A 11 -21.48 -9.99 63.00
N ALA A 12 -21.21 -8.80 62.44
CA ALA A 12 -21.35 -8.50 61.02
C ALA A 12 -20.45 -9.40 60.14
N SER A 13 -21.08 -10.09 59.19
CA SER A 13 -20.41 -10.87 58.15
C SER A 13 -19.52 -9.99 57.26
N PRO A 14 -18.36 -10.50 56.80
CA PRO A 14 -17.47 -9.76 55.93
C PRO A 14 -18.09 -9.57 54.54
N LEU A 15 -18.06 -8.32 54.06
CA LEU A 15 -18.44 -7.92 52.70
C LEU A 15 -17.79 -8.83 51.66
N GLY A 16 -18.63 -9.57 50.93
CA GLY A 16 -18.22 -10.48 49.87
C GLY A 16 -17.45 -9.76 48.76
N LYS A 17 -16.42 -10.43 48.24
CA LYS A 17 -15.72 -10.01 47.01
C LYS A 17 -16.72 -9.93 45.86
N PRO A 18 -16.62 -8.94 44.95
CA PRO A 18 -17.48 -8.90 43.78
C PRO A 18 -17.26 -10.15 42.94
N ALA A 19 -18.36 -10.78 42.53
CA ALA A 19 -18.35 -11.94 41.66
C ALA A 19 -17.61 -11.59 40.36
N ARG A 20 -16.65 -12.43 39.96
CA ARG A 20 -16.06 -12.37 38.62
C ARG A 20 -17.19 -12.59 37.62
N GLU A 21 -17.39 -11.64 36.71
CA GLU A 21 -18.23 -11.85 35.54
C GLU A 21 -17.81 -13.13 34.82
N PRO A 22 -18.76 -13.97 34.36
CA PRO A 22 -18.43 -15.12 33.54
C PRO A 22 -17.76 -14.62 32.27
N GLN A 23 -16.46 -14.90 32.11
CA GLN A 23 -15.81 -14.75 30.82
C GLN A 23 -16.56 -15.67 29.85
N GLN A 24 -17.23 -15.07 28.85
CA GLN A 24 -17.78 -15.82 27.74
C GLN A 24 -16.66 -16.70 27.17
N PRO A 25 -16.92 -17.98 26.88
CA PRO A 25 -15.94 -18.82 26.21
C PRO A 25 -15.52 -18.11 24.92
N ARG A 26 -14.24 -17.73 24.83
CA ARG A 26 -13.66 -17.36 23.54
C ARG A 26 -13.88 -18.56 22.63
N GLU A 27 -14.67 -18.38 21.58
CA GLU A 27 -14.72 -19.38 20.52
C GLU A 27 -13.28 -19.68 20.09
N PRO A 28 -12.88 -20.94 20.00
CA PRO A 28 -11.57 -21.28 19.49
C PRO A 28 -11.47 -20.73 18.07
N ASP A 29 -10.39 -19.99 17.79
CA ASP A 29 -10.10 -19.53 16.44
C ASP A 29 -10.23 -20.73 15.48
N PRO A 30 -10.97 -20.60 14.37
CA PRO A 30 -11.20 -21.72 13.47
C PRO A 30 -9.85 -22.30 13.00
N PRO A 31 -9.78 -23.62 12.77
CA PRO A 31 -8.54 -24.27 12.39
C PRO A 31 -7.97 -23.65 11.12
N LEU A 32 -6.67 -23.37 11.14
CA LEU A 32 -5.92 -22.81 10.01
C LEU A 32 -5.84 -23.85 8.88
N THR A 33 -6.83 -23.85 8.01
CA THR A 33 -6.83 -24.62 6.77
C THR A 33 -6.80 -23.68 5.58
N GLY A 34 -5.75 -23.74 4.76
CA GLY A 34 -5.63 -22.94 3.52
C GLY A 34 -4.48 -21.94 3.53
N ILE A 35 -4.60 -20.90 2.70
CA ILE A 35 -3.57 -19.85 2.53
C ILE A 35 -3.38 -18.97 3.78
N TRP A 36 -4.32 -18.99 4.74
CA TRP A 36 -4.25 -18.21 5.98
C TRP A 36 -3.42 -18.90 7.05
N THR A 37 -2.29 -18.28 7.41
CA THR A 37 -1.42 -18.69 8.53
C THR A 37 -1.60 -17.74 9.74
N PRO A 38 -1.16 -18.12 10.95
CA PRO A 38 -1.16 -17.21 12.11
C PRO A 38 -0.45 -15.88 11.83
N GLU A 39 0.66 -15.94 11.08
CA GLU A 39 1.45 -14.75 10.74
C GLU A 39 0.67 -13.81 9.81
N ARG A 40 -0.12 -14.36 8.88
CA ARG A 40 -1.00 -13.57 7.99
C ARG A 40 -2.16 -12.95 8.75
N GLN A 41 -2.79 -13.70 9.65
CA GLN A 41 -3.86 -13.18 10.50
C GLN A 41 -3.34 -12.05 11.40
N SER A 42 -2.17 -12.23 12.00
CA SER A 42 -1.51 -11.19 12.81
C SER A 42 -1.17 -9.95 11.99
N LEU A 43 -0.59 -10.12 10.79
CA LEU A 43 -0.29 -9.00 9.89
C LEU A 43 -1.56 -8.26 9.46
N ARG A 44 -2.62 -8.98 9.11
CA ARG A 44 -3.94 -8.40 8.79
C ARG A 44 -4.47 -7.56 9.94
N ALA A 45 -4.48 -8.12 11.16
CA ALA A 45 -4.95 -7.41 12.35
C ALA A 45 -4.11 -6.14 12.63
N ALA A 46 -2.80 -6.22 12.41
CA ALA A 46 -1.90 -5.09 12.57
C ALA A 46 -2.15 -4.00 11.52
N LEU A 47 -2.40 -4.36 10.26
CA LEU A 47 -2.75 -3.43 9.18
C LEU A 47 -4.12 -2.78 9.40
N LEU A 48 -5.14 -3.56 9.81
CA LEU A 48 -6.49 -3.04 10.12
C LEU A 48 -6.48 -1.98 11.21
N LYS A 49 -5.56 -2.08 12.18
CA LYS A 49 -5.39 -1.06 13.23
C LYS A 49 -4.81 0.26 12.70
N GLN A 50 -4.05 0.22 11.59
CA GLN A 50 -3.50 1.41 10.94
C GLN A 50 -4.53 2.03 10.01
N ASP A 51 -5.12 1.22 9.15
CA ASP A 51 -6.11 1.64 8.17
C ASP A 51 -6.97 0.46 7.72
N ALA A 52 -8.29 0.62 7.78
CA ALA A 52 -9.24 -0.43 7.46
C ALA A 52 -9.16 -0.86 5.98
N THR A 53 -8.92 0.08 5.07
CA THR A 53 -8.79 -0.19 3.63
C THR A 53 -7.53 -0.97 3.34
N ILE A 54 -6.38 -0.62 3.94
CA ILE A 54 -5.14 -1.38 3.78
C ILE A 54 -5.28 -2.81 4.31
N GLY A 55 -5.88 -2.97 5.49
CA GLY A 55 -6.14 -4.30 6.04
C GLY A 55 -7.03 -5.16 5.14
N GLY A 56 -8.09 -4.56 4.57
CA GLY A 56 -8.98 -5.24 3.61
C GLY A 56 -8.32 -5.56 2.27
N LEU A 57 -7.49 -4.65 1.72
CA LEU A 57 -6.69 -4.91 0.52
C LEU A 57 -5.72 -6.07 0.74
N TYR A 58 -5.11 -6.16 1.92
CA TYR A 58 -4.21 -7.25 2.26
C TYR A 58 -4.96 -8.59 2.36
N GLU A 59 -6.14 -8.61 2.98
CA GLU A 59 -7.02 -9.79 3.01
C GLU A 59 -7.37 -10.29 1.61
N MET A 60 -7.86 -9.40 0.74
CA MET A 60 -8.15 -9.75 -0.65
C MET A 60 -6.91 -10.26 -1.41
N ALA A 61 -5.73 -9.72 -1.10
CA ALA A 61 -4.49 -10.21 -1.69
C ALA A 61 -4.13 -11.61 -1.20
N VAL A 62 -4.29 -11.92 0.10
CA VAL A 62 -4.04 -13.26 0.65
C VAL A 62 -5.01 -14.27 0.03
N ASP A 63 -6.30 -13.97 -0.03
CA ASP A 63 -7.32 -14.85 -0.65
C ASP A 63 -7.07 -15.06 -2.15
N GLY A 64 -6.62 -14.00 -2.83
CA GLY A 64 -6.21 -14.05 -4.23
C GLY A 64 -5.02 -14.97 -4.48
N MET A 65 -4.21 -15.23 -3.45
CA MET A 65 -3.06 -16.13 -3.50
C MET A 65 -3.39 -17.56 -3.05
N ASP A 66 -4.66 -17.91 -2.84
CA ASP A 66 -5.03 -19.30 -2.56
C ASP A 66 -4.75 -20.22 -3.77
N PRO A 67 -3.99 -21.33 -3.61
CA PRO A 67 -3.66 -22.23 -4.70
C PRO A 67 -4.90 -22.88 -5.36
N ALA A 68 -5.97 -23.12 -4.60
CA ALA A 68 -7.18 -23.76 -5.12
C ALA A 68 -7.93 -22.89 -6.15
N GLY A 69 -7.71 -21.57 -6.12
CA GLY A 69 -8.34 -20.62 -7.04
C GLY A 69 -7.37 -19.91 -7.99
N TRP A 70 -6.11 -20.36 -8.07
CA TRP A 70 -5.06 -19.66 -8.80
C TRP A 70 -5.42 -19.45 -10.27
N SER A 71 -5.49 -18.18 -10.68
CA SER A 71 -5.94 -17.79 -12.01
C SER A 71 -5.49 -16.35 -12.34
N MET A 72 -5.55 -15.98 -13.62
CA MET A 72 -5.15 -14.63 -14.07
C MET A 72 -5.99 -13.52 -13.41
N PRO A 73 -7.33 -13.60 -13.33
CA PRO A 73 -8.13 -12.57 -12.67
C PRO A 73 -7.74 -12.38 -11.19
N ARG A 74 -7.46 -13.47 -10.47
CA ARG A 74 -7.00 -13.36 -9.08
C ARG A 74 -5.64 -12.70 -8.98
N LEU A 75 -4.69 -13.06 -9.84
CA LEU A 75 -3.38 -12.40 -9.86
C LEU A 75 -3.47 -10.90 -10.18
N VAL A 76 -4.36 -10.50 -11.10
CA VAL A 76 -4.63 -9.08 -11.38
C VAL A 76 -5.12 -8.36 -10.12
N THR A 77 -6.08 -8.96 -9.40
CA THR A 77 -6.58 -8.43 -8.13
C THR A 77 -5.46 -8.30 -7.09
N VAL A 78 -4.65 -9.35 -6.91
CA VAL A 78 -3.48 -9.32 -6.01
C VAL A 78 -2.52 -8.21 -6.40
N ALA A 79 -2.23 -8.07 -7.69
CA ALA A 79 -1.32 -7.05 -8.19
C ALA A 79 -1.80 -5.63 -7.91
N HIS A 80 -3.10 -5.37 -8.06
CA HIS A 80 -3.71 -4.10 -7.66
C HIS A 80 -3.62 -3.87 -6.14
N CYS A 81 -3.96 -4.88 -5.34
CA CYS A 81 -3.88 -4.78 -3.88
C CYS A 81 -2.45 -4.46 -3.44
N VAL A 82 -1.44 -5.19 -3.95
CA VAL A 82 -0.03 -4.95 -3.65
C VAL A 82 0.40 -3.54 -4.06
N ARG A 83 -0.01 -3.07 -5.24
CA ARG A 83 0.29 -1.71 -5.72
C ARG A 83 -0.22 -0.66 -4.74
N GLU A 84 -1.50 -0.74 -4.37
CA GLU A 84 -2.13 0.25 -3.50
C GLU A 84 -1.58 0.19 -2.08
N ILE A 85 -1.39 -1.01 -1.51
CA ILE A 85 -0.78 -1.19 -0.18
C ILE A 85 0.62 -0.57 -0.15
N CYS A 86 1.47 -0.91 -1.12
CA CYS A 86 2.86 -0.42 -1.15
C CYS A 86 2.95 1.09 -1.38
N GLY A 87 1.98 1.66 -2.11
CA GLY A 87 1.92 3.09 -2.38
C GLY A 87 1.38 3.91 -1.21
N ALA A 88 0.38 3.40 -0.50
CA ALA A 88 -0.34 4.15 0.52
C ALA A 88 0.21 3.95 1.94
N LEU A 89 0.70 2.75 2.28
CA LEU A 89 1.11 2.44 3.65
C LEU A 89 2.16 3.42 4.22
N PRO A 90 3.21 3.85 3.49
CA PRO A 90 4.16 4.84 4.02
C PRO A 90 3.50 6.16 4.46
N HIS A 91 2.50 6.62 3.70
CA HIS A 91 1.75 7.83 4.03
C HIS A 91 0.85 7.63 5.25
N ILE A 92 0.19 6.47 5.34
CA ILE A 92 -0.66 6.11 6.48
C ILE A 92 0.15 6.01 7.77
N LEU A 93 1.36 5.46 7.70
CA LEU A 93 2.28 5.40 8.85
C LEU A 93 2.91 6.76 9.19
N GLY A 94 2.64 7.81 8.41
CA GLY A 94 3.14 9.16 8.69
C GLY A 94 4.65 9.30 8.57
N ILE A 95 5.30 8.62 7.62
CA ILE A 95 6.75 8.76 7.44
C ILE A 95 7.10 10.18 6.96
N ASP A 96 7.93 10.88 7.72
CA ASP A 96 8.34 12.25 7.45
C ASP A 96 9.09 12.41 6.11
N GLY A 97 8.83 13.52 5.43
CA GLY A 97 9.51 13.91 4.20
C GLY A 97 9.04 13.18 2.93
N LEU A 98 7.94 12.42 3.01
CA LEU A 98 7.35 11.79 1.84
C LEU A 98 6.89 12.84 0.83
N PRO A 99 7.21 12.67 -0.46
CA PRO A 99 6.75 13.59 -1.48
C PRO A 99 5.22 13.48 -1.66
N PRO A 100 4.56 14.55 -2.12
CA PRO A 100 3.16 14.46 -2.51
C PRO A 100 2.98 13.50 -3.67
N ARG A 101 1.76 12.98 -3.83
CA ARG A 101 1.40 12.19 -5.01
C ARG A 101 1.55 13.06 -6.25
N SER A 102 2.38 12.63 -7.21
CA SER A 102 2.53 13.33 -8.49
C SER A 102 1.27 13.12 -9.35
N ASP A 103 0.77 14.19 -9.94
CA ASP A 103 -0.31 14.16 -10.94
C ASP A 103 0.26 14.32 -12.35
N THR A 104 0.77 13.22 -12.91
CA THR A 104 1.20 13.17 -14.31
C THR A 104 0.03 13.28 -15.28
N SER A 105 -1.20 13.01 -14.84
CA SER A 105 -2.39 13.01 -15.69
C SER A 105 -2.82 14.42 -16.06
N ALA A 106 -2.67 15.39 -15.17
CA ALA A 106 -2.92 16.80 -15.49
C ALA A 106 -2.01 17.31 -16.62
N ALA A 107 -0.69 17.09 -16.48
CA ALA A 107 0.27 17.48 -17.51
C ALA A 107 0.05 16.73 -18.83
N GLY A 108 -0.31 15.44 -18.78
CA GLY A 108 -0.64 14.66 -19.97
C GLY A 108 -1.90 15.18 -20.69
N ARG A 109 -2.96 15.51 -19.95
CA ARG A 109 -4.18 16.12 -20.53
C ARG A 109 -3.88 17.46 -21.18
N GLU A 110 -3.03 18.27 -20.55
CA GLU A 110 -2.63 19.56 -21.11
C GLU A 110 -1.84 19.41 -22.40
N LEU A 111 -0.88 18.48 -22.44
CA LEU A 111 -0.15 18.15 -23.66
C LEU A 111 -1.09 17.70 -24.79
N SER A 112 -2.06 16.82 -24.50
CA SER A 112 -3.06 16.40 -25.49
C SER A 112 -3.95 17.56 -25.95
N ARG A 113 -4.35 18.45 -25.05
CA ARG A 113 -5.15 19.64 -25.37
C ARG A 113 -4.39 20.57 -26.33
N VAL A 114 -3.14 20.90 -25.99
CA VAL A 114 -2.29 21.78 -26.81
C VAL A 114 -2.01 21.16 -28.18
N TRP A 115 -1.81 19.85 -28.27
CA TRP A 115 -1.70 19.17 -29.56
C TRP A 115 -2.95 19.38 -30.41
N GLY A 116 -4.14 19.19 -29.81
CA GLY A 116 -5.42 19.35 -30.50
C GLY A 116 -5.67 20.77 -31.00
N GLU A 117 -5.20 21.80 -30.29
CA GLU A 117 -5.33 23.21 -30.70
C GLU A 117 -4.44 23.59 -31.88
N HIS A 118 -3.34 22.86 -32.08
CA HIS A 118 -2.41 23.06 -33.19
C HIS A 118 -2.46 21.92 -34.21
N LEU A 119 -3.58 21.20 -34.31
CA LEU A 119 -3.75 20.06 -35.22
C LEU A 119 -3.47 20.43 -36.68
N ASP A 120 -3.85 21.64 -37.09
CA ASP A 120 -3.63 22.14 -38.46
C ASP A 120 -2.14 22.29 -38.80
N GLU A 121 -1.29 22.57 -37.81
CA GLU A 121 0.16 22.73 -37.96
C GLU A 121 0.91 21.41 -37.75
N LEU A 122 0.43 20.59 -36.82
CA LEU A 122 1.10 19.39 -36.32
C LEU A 122 0.64 18.09 -37.00
N GLY A 123 -0.54 18.10 -37.63
CA GLY A 123 -1.22 16.91 -38.14
C GLY A 123 -1.77 16.00 -37.02
N ALA A 124 -2.45 14.93 -37.43
CA ALA A 124 -2.97 13.94 -36.49
C ALA A 124 -1.83 13.24 -35.72
N ALA A 125 -2.07 12.95 -34.44
CA ALA A 125 -1.07 12.32 -33.58
C ALA A 125 -0.68 10.91 -34.06
N GLU A 126 -1.63 10.18 -34.66
CA GLU A 126 -1.44 8.85 -35.23
C GLU A 126 -0.49 8.88 -36.44
N GLU A 127 -0.58 9.92 -37.27
CA GLU A 127 0.35 10.12 -38.39
C GLU A 127 1.76 10.45 -37.90
N ALA A 128 1.87 11.28 -36.86
CA ALA A 128 3.15 11.57 -36.23
C ALA A 128 3.77 10.31 -35.59
N ALA A 129 2.95 9.46 -34.95
CA ALA A 129 3.38 8.21 -34.34
C ALA A 129 3.91 7.20 -35.39
N ALA A 130 3.25 7.09 -36.56
CA ALA A 130 3.70 6.23 -37.65
C ALA A 130 5.07 6.64 -38.22
N VAL A 131 5.38 7.94 -38.21
CA VAL A 131 6.70 8.46 -38.61
C VAL A 131 7.76 8.16 -37.54
N ALA A 132 7.39 8.20 -36.25
CA ALA A 132 8.28 7.95 -35.13
C ALA A 132 8.54 6.45 -34.83
N ASP A 133 7.74 5.54 -35.39
CA ASP A 133 7.94 4.10 -35.24
C ASP A 133 9.12 3.62 -36.12
N ASP A 134 10.26 3.37 -35.48
CA ASP A 134 11.48 2.85 -36.10
C ASP A 134 11.51 1.32 -36.23
N THR A 135 10.43 0.64 -35.84
CA THR A 135 10.32 -0.83 -35.91
C THR A 135 9.55 -1.33 -37.14
N ALA A 136 8.84 -0.46 -37.84
CA ALA A 136 8.20 -0.77 -39.12
C ALA A 136 9.26 -0.92 -40.24
N GLU A 137 9.17 -2.00 -41.04
CA GLU A 137 10.03 -2.19 -42.21
C GLU A 137 9.97 -0.95 -43.13
N PRO A 138 11.12 -0.41 -43.58
CA PRO A 138 11.16 0.83 -44.35
C PRO A 138 10.68 0.56 -45.77
N GLN A 139 9.37 0.59 -46.00
CA GLN A 139 8.81 0.36 -47.34
C GLN A 139 8.97 1.58 -48.26
N GLN A 140 9.20 2.78 -47.72
CA GLN A 140 9.52 4.00 -48.48
C GLN A 140 10.40 4.94 -47.64
N PRO A 141 11.25 5.79 -48.26
CA PRO A 141 11.93 6.84 -47.52
C PRO A 141 10.88 7.71 -46.84
N LYS A 142 10.82 7.67 -45.49
CA LYS A 142 9.96 8.56 -44.69
C LYS A 142 10.29 9.98 -45.15
N ALA A 143 9.39 10.61 -45.91
CA ALA A 143 9.56 12.00 -46.29
C ALA A 143 9.73 12.77 -44.98
N LEU A 144 10.86 13.47 -44.83
CA LEU A 144 11.10 14.34 -43.67
C LEU A 144 10.08 15.48 -43.73
N VAL A 145 8.89 15.26 -43.16
CA VAL A 145 7.89 16.31 -42.99
C VAL A 145 8.41 17.22 -41.89
N ARG A 146 9.02 18.33 -42.29
CA ARG A 146 9.41 19.40 -41.36
C ARG A 146 8.14 20.16 -40.97
N ARG A 147 7.66 19.90 -39.74
CA ARG A 147 6.59 20.68 -39.13
C ARG A 147 7.19 21.72 -38.19
N THR A 148 6.65 22.93 -38.21
CA THR A 148 6.96 23.93 -37.19
C THR A 148 6.31 23.47 -35.89
N VAL A 149 7.08 23.43 -34.81
CA VAL A 149 6.56 23.05 -33.49
C VAL A 149 6.16 24.33 -32.76
N PRO A 150 4.88 24.51 -32.39
CA PRO A 150 4.45 25.66 -31.61
C PRO A 150 5.15 25.72 -30.25
N ASP A 151 5.54 26.91 -29.81
CA ASP A 151 6.19 27.11 -28.50
C ASP A 151 5.33 26.57 -27.35
N ALA A 152 4.01 26.68 -27.45
CA ALA A 152 3.08 26.12 -26.49
C ALA A 152 3.22 24.59 -26.35
N LEU A 153 3.48 23.88 -27.45
CA LEU A 153 3.71 22.44 -27.43
C LEU A 153 5.04 22.09 -26.74
N VAL A 154 6.09 22.88 -26.99
CA VAL A 154 7.39 22.71 -26.31
C VAL A 154 7.23 22.87 -24.80
N VAL A 155 6.49 23.90 -24.37
CA VAL A 155 6.22 24.15 -22.94
C VAL A 155 5.41 23.01 -22.32
N ALA A 156 4.34 22.56 -22.98
CA ALA A 156 3.50 21.47 -22.48
C ALA A 156 4.27 20.14 -22.41
N ALA A 157 5.11 19.85 -23.41
CA ALA A 157 5.96 18.66 -23.42
C ALA A 157 7.00 18.72 -22.30
N ALA A 158 7.65 19.87 -22.07
CA ALA A 158 8.58 20.04 -20.97
C ALA A 158 7.90 19.84 -19.60
N ALA A 159 6.70 20.41 -19.42
CA ALA A 159 5.91 20.22 -18.20
C ALA A 159 5.55 18.74 -17.96
N TYR A 160 5.17 18.02 -19.02
CA TYR A 160 4.92 16.58 -18.94
C TYR A 160 6.17 15.79 -18.53
N VAL A 161 7.32 16.07 -19.16
CA VAL A 161 8.59 15.40 -18.81
C VAL A 161 8.99 15.66 -17.36
N VAL A 162 8.84 16.91 -16.88
CA VAL A 162 9.10 17.24 -15.47
C VAL A 162 8.19 16.43 -14.55
N ALA A 163 6.88 16.41 -14.84
CA ALA A 163 5.91 15.65 -14.04
C ALA A 163 6.20 14.14 -14.03
N ASP A 164 6.60 13.55 -15.17
CA ASP A 164 6.93 12.13 -15.28
C ASP A 164 8.21 11.76 -14.52
N VAL A 165 9.27 12.57 -14.67
CA VAL A 165 10.54 12.38 -13.94
C VAL A 165 10.32 12.51 -12.44
N GLU A 166 9.55 13.51 -12.01
CA GLU A 166 9.20 13.72 -10.61
C GLU A 166 8.33 12.59 -10.08
N GLY A 167 7.30 12.16 -10.84
CA GLY A 167 6.44 11.04 -10.47
C GLY A 167 7.23 9.74 -10.29
N SER A 168 8.12 9.44 -11.22
CA SER A 168 9.02 8.30 -11.15
C SER A 168 9.95 8.36 -9.92
N ARG A 169 10.50 9.55 -9.61
CA ARG A 169 11.33 9.76 -8.43
C ARG A 169 10.54 9.62 -7.13
N ASN A 170 9.33 10.19 -7.07
CA ASN A 170 8.47 10.13 -5.91
C ASN A 170 8.05 8.68 -5.63
N ALA A 171 7.73 7.89 -6.65
CA ALA A 171 7.47 6.46 -6.49
C ALA A 171 8.67 5.68 -5.93
N ARG A 172 9.91 6.01 -6.33
CA ARG A 172 11.12 5.42 -5.74
C ARG A 172 11.31 5.81 -4.29
N LYS A 173 11.07 7.07 -3.93
CA LYS A 173 11.12 7.56 -2.54
C LYS A 173 10.09 6.88 -1.64
N VAL A 174 8.84 6.74 -2.10
CA VAL A 174 7.78 6.03 -1.39
C VAL A 174 8.15 4.57 -1.16
N ARG A 175 8.67 3.88 -2.18
CA ARG A 175 9.20 2.51 -2.04
C ARG A 175 10.35 2.45 -1.02
N GLY A 176 11.25 3.42 -1.07
CA GLY A 176 12.35 3.56 -0.13
C GLY A 176 11.90 3.66 1.32
N ALA A 177 10.91 4.54 1.56
CA ALA A 177 10.27 4.71 2.86
C ALA A 177 9.57 3.43 3.33
N LEU A 178 8.86 2.73 2.45
CA LEU A 178 8.25 1.44 2.78
C LEU A 178 9.29 0.40 3.21
N VAL A 179 10.43 0.32 2.53
CA VAL A 179 11.45 -0.69 2.84
C VAL A 179 12.24 -0.33 4.09
N THR A 180 12.65 0.94 4.21
CA THR A 180 13.66 1.37 5.19
C THR A 180 13.10 2.14 6.38
N GLY A 181 11.86 2.62 6.30
CA GLY A 181 11.26 3.52 7.29
C GLY A 181 11.69 4.98 7.15
N ILE A 182 12.57 5.31 6.21
CA ILE A 182 13.02 6.68 5.93
C ILE A 182 12.97 6.99 4.43
N VAL A 183 12.86 8.26 4.07
CA VAL A 183 12.86 8.67 2.66
C VAL A 183 14.28 8.60 2.12
N THR A 184 14.59 7.50 1.42
CA THR A 184 15.87 7.28 0.75
C THR A 184 15.67 6.50 -0.55
N GLU A 185 16.50 6.78 -1.54
CA GLU A 185 16.56 5.99 -2.78
C GLU A 185 17.72 4.96 -2.74
N ASN A 186 18.62 5.09 -1.75
CA ASN A 186 19.91 4.42 -1.72
C ASN A 186 19.95 3.36 -0.61
N HIS A 187 19.52 2.14 -0.92
CA HIS A 187 19.67 0.98 -0.04
C HIS A 187 19.56 -0.34 -0.83
N ALA A 188 20.40 -1.34 -0.53
CA ALA A 188 20.42 -2.60 -1.27
C ALA A 188 19.05 -3.32 -1.26
N ASN A 189 18.35 -3.29 -0.11
CA ASN A 189 17.02 -3.87 0.03
C ASN A 189 15.95 -3.18 -0.85
N ILE A 190 16.13 -1.89 -1.22
CA ILE A 190 15.18 -1.19 -2.11
C ILE A 190 15.23 -1.80 -3.50
N ALA A 191 16.43 -2.06 -4.03
CA ALA A 191 16.58 -2.68 -5.35
C ALA A 191 16.01 -4.11 -5.38
N THR A 192 16.20 -4.87 -4.29
CA THR A 192 15.61 -6.21 -4.16
C THR A 192 14.09 -6.16 -4.09
N PHE A 193 13.53 -5.25 -3.30
CA PHE A 193 12.09 -5.09 -3.21
C PHE A 193 11.47 -4.52 -4.49
N ALA A 194 12.18 -3.66 -5.21
CA ALA A 194 11.76 -3.15 -6.50
C ALA A 194 11.47 -4.26 -7.51
N ARG A 195 12.28 -5.33 -7.53
CA ARG A 195 12.03 -6.50 -8.39
C ARG A 195 10.73 -7.22 -8.02
N THR A 196 10.45 -7.35 -6.72
CA THR A 196 9.19 -7.91 -6.23
C THR A 196 7.99 -7.05 -6.64
N GLN A 197 8.05 -5.73 -6.46
CA GLN A 197 6.96 -4.86 -6.88
C GLN A 197 6.78 -4.88 -8.40
N SER A 198 7.87 -4.89 -9.17
CA SER A 198 7.85 -4.97 -10.63
C SER A 198 7.22 -6.26 -11.15
N PHE A 199 7.36 -7.38 -10.43
CA PHE A 199 6.65 -8.62 -10.76
C PHE A 199 5.15 -8.39 -10.78
N PHE A 200 4.56 -7.89 -9.68
CA PHE A 200 3.13 -7.61 -9.60
C PHE A 200 2.69 -6.51 -10.57
N MET A 201 3.48 -5.44 -10.71
CA MET A 201 3.18 -4.38 -11.68
C MET A 201 3.10 -4.87 -13.13
N GLY A 202 3.73 -6.00 -13.44
CA GLY A 202 3.60 -6.68 -14.72
C GLY A 202 2.20 -7.24 -15.01
N TYR A 203 1.36 -7.41 -13.99
CA TYR A 203 0.03 -8.01 -14.08
C TYR A 203 -1.12 -7.04 -13.73
N VAL A 204 -0.81 -5.78 -13.42
CA VAL A 204 -1.84 -4.76 -13.09
C VAL A 204 -2.68 -4.35 -14.32
N HIS A 205 -2.08 -4.29 -15.50
CA HIS A 205 -2.75 -3.77 -16.71
C HIS A 205 -2.92 -4.87 -17.76
N LEU A 206 -4.18 -5.26 -18.01
CA LEU A 206 -4.56 -6.24 -19.03
C LEU A 206 -4.34 -5.75 -20.47
N SER A 207 -4.11 -4.45 -20.68
CA SER A 207 -3.83 -3.85 -21.99
C SER A 207 -2.41 -4.12 -22.50
N ARG A 208 -1.53 -4.69 -21.67
CA ARG A 208 -0.20 -5.15 -22.07
C ARG A 208 -0.31 -6.55 -22.69
N PRO A 209 0.64 -6.98 -23.56
CA PRO A 209 0.62 -8.31 -24.14
C PRO A 209 0.36 -9.36 -23.06
N VAL A 210 -0.65 -10.21 -23.26
CA VAL A 210 -1.14 -11.15 -22.24
C VAL A 210 0.03 -12.02 -21.79
N ARG A 211 0.58 -11.72 -20.61
CA ARG A 211 1.61 -12.55 -20.00
C ARG A 211 0.97 -13.85 -19.56
N ALA A 212 1.69 -14.95 -19.75
CA ALA A 212 1.26 -16.23 -19.19
C ALA A 212 1.08 -16.10 -17.66
N LEU A 213 0.08 -16.83 -17.14
CA LEU A 213 -0.09 -16.98 -15.69
C LEU A 213 1.18 -17.62 -15.12
N PRO A 214 1.89 -16.97 -14.17
CA PRO A 214 3.09 -17.56 -13.59
C PRO A 214 2.71 -18.75 -12.70
N ALA A 215 3.68 -19.61 -12.43
CA ALA A 215 3.51 -20.68 -11.44
C ALA A 215 3.14 -20.08 -10.08
N HIS A 216 2.15 -20.67 -9.41
CA HIS A 216 1.63 -20.19 -8.12
C HIS A 216 2.73 -19.97 -7.09
N GLY A 217 3.62 -20.96 -6.91
CA GLY A 217 4.73 -20.85 -5.95
C GLY A 217 5.71 -19.69 -6.24
N ALA A 218 5.89 -19.32 -7.51
CA ALA A 218 6.73 -18.18 -7.87
C ALA A 218 6.06 -16.86 -7.50
N ALA A 219 4.75 -16.73 -7.75
CA ALA A 219 3.97 -15.57 -7.31
C ALA A 219 3.93 -15.48 -5.78
N LEU A 220 3.74 -16.61 -5.10
CA LEU A 220 3.69 -16.69 -3.63
C LEU A 220 5.01 -16.23 -3.01
N ALA A 221 6.16 -16.67 -3.54
CA ALA A 221 7.46 -16.22 -3.07
C ALA A 221 7.69 -14.70 -3.27
N HIS A 222 7.06 -14.07 -4.27
CA HIS A 222 7.06 -12.61 -4.38
C HIS A 222 6.13 -11.97 -3.34
N PHE A 223 4.96 -12.53 -3.12
CA PHE A 223 4.00 -12.02 -2.13
C PHE A 223 4.54 -12.10 -0.70
N GLU A 224 5.19 -13.21 -0.31
CA GLU A 224 5.82 -13.35 1.00
C GLU A 224 6.90 -12.29 1.25
N ARG A 225 7.63 -11.86 0.21
CA ARG A 225 8.58 -10.75 0.33
C ARG A 225 7.88 -9.41 0.56
N VAL A 226 6.67 -9.22 0.03
CA VAL A 226 5.81 -8.08 0.39
C VAL A 226 5.43 -8.19 1.86
N GLU A 227 4.94 -9.34 2.31
CA GLU A 227 4.54 -9.58 3.71
C GLU A 227 5.66 -9.30 4.71
N ILE A 228 6.91 -9.70 4.39
CA ILE A 228 8.09 -9.40 5.21
C ILE A 228 8.27 -7.89 5.38
N VAL A 229 8.17 -7.12 4.29
CA VAL A 229 8.32 -5.66 4.33
C VAL A 229 7.18 -5.01 5.11
N LEU A 230 5.94 -5.43 4.87
CA LEU A 230 4.77 -4.90 5.59
C LEU A 230 4.89 -5.15 7.10
N ARG A 231 5.25 -6.37 7.49
CA ARG A 231 5.43 -6.75 8.90
C ARG A 231 6.52 -5.91 9.56
N ALA A 232 7.68 -5.78 8.92
CA ALA A 232 8.77 -4.95 9.44
C ALA A 232 8.35 -3.50 9.69
N ARG A 233 7.47 -2.94 8.84
CA ARG A 233 6.97 -1.57 9.01
C ARG A 233 5.96 -1.46 10.14
N VAL A 234 4.94 -2.30 10.13
CA VAL A 234 3.84 -2.19 11.10
C VAL A 234 4.31 -2.56 12.51
N GLU A 235 5.18 -3.57 12.66
CA GLU A 235 5.74 -3.92 13.97
C GLU A 235 6.64 -2.81 14.55
N GLN A 236 7.49 -2.18 13.72
CA GLN A 236 8.35 -1.09 14.18
C GLN A 236 7.52 0.13 14.60
N PHE A 237 6.43 0.42 13.89
CA PHE A 237 5.50 1.48 14.28
C PHE A 237 4.93 1.23 15.68
N PHE A 238 4.42 0.03 15.95
CA PHE A 238 3.86 -0.29 17.27
C PHE A 238 4.91 -0.27 18.40
N LYS A 239 6.15 -0.72 18.13
CA LYS A 239 7.25 -0.59 19.09
C LYS A 239 7.55 0.87 19.41
N SER A 240 7.51 1.74 18.41
CA SER A 240 7.74 3.18 18.58
C SER A 240 6.58 3.84 19.34
N LEU A 241 5.33 3.50 19.00
CA LEU A 241 4.13 4.01 19.67
C LEU A 241 4.11 3.64 21.16
N ALA A 242 4.33 2.36 21.49
CA ALA A 242 4.36 1.91 22.89
C ALA A 242 5.46 2.61 23.71
N ALA A 243 6.61 2.90 23.10
CA ALA A 243 7.67 3.67 23.74
C ALA A 243 7.23 5.12 24.02
N VAL A 244 6.56 5.77 23.05
CA VAL A 244 6.03 7.14 23.21
C VAL A 244 4.93 7.19 24.28
N GLU A 245 3.98 6.26 24.27
CA GLU A 245 2.92 6.16 25.29
C GLU A 245 3.51 5.97 26.70
N THR A 246 4.54 5.14 26.83
CA THR A 246 5.26 4.96 28.10
C THR A 246 5.90 6.27 28.57
N MET A 247 6.54 7.02 27.67
CA MET A 247 7.12 8.34 27.98
C MET A 247 6.05 9.36 28.40
N LEU A 248 4.90 9.38 27.71
CA LEU A 248 3.77 10.26 28.05
C LEU A 248 3.19 9.97 29.44
N VAL A 249 3.01 8.69 29.78
CA VAL A 249 2.56 8.29 31.13
C VAL A 249 3.57 8.74 32.19
N ALA A 250 4.88 8.57 31.94
CA ALA A 250 5.92 8.99 32.87
C ALA A 250 5.98 10.53 33.03
N ALA A 251 5.82 11.28 31.93
CA ALA A 251 5.82 12.74 31.94
C ALA A 251 4.59 13.30 32.68
N ASN A 252 3.42 12.71 32.49
CA ASN A 252 2.19 13.14 33.15
C ASN A 252 2.18 12.83 34.66
N ARG A 253 2.84 11.74 35.10
CA ARG A 253 3.03 11.47 36.54
C ARG A 253 3.88 12.55 37.23
N LYS A 254 4.97 12.98 36.60
CA LYS A 254 5.85 14.04 37.14
C LYS A 254 5.19 15.42 37.27
N ARG A 255 4.07 15.66 36.57
CA ARG A 255 3.34 16.94 36.61
C ARG A 255 2.21 16.96 37.64
N GLY A 256 1.76 15.79 38.11
CA GLY A 256 0.70 15.66 39.13
C GLY A 256 1.21 15.65 40.57
N ASP A 257 2.52 15.49 40.76
CA ASP A 257 3.18 15.45 42.08
C ASP A 257 3.84 16.80 42.44
N ALA A 258 3.38 17.92 41.86
CA ALA A 258 3.87 19.27 42.13
C ALA A 258 2.76 20.17 42.71
#